data_AF-A0A382Q7Y1-F1
#
_entry.id   AF-A0A382Q7Y1-F1
#
_cell.length_a   1.000
_cell.length_b   1.000
_cell.length_c   1.000
_cell.angle_alpha   90.00
_cell.angle_beta   90.00
_cell.angle_gamma   90.00
#
_symmetry.space_group_name_H-M   'P 1'
#
loop_
_entity.id
_entity.type
_entity.pdbx_description
1 polymer ?
#
loop_
_entity_poly.entity_id
_entity_poly.type
_entity_poly.pdbx_seq_one_letter_code
_entity_poly.pdbx_strand_id
1 'polypeptide(L)'
;VALPAPLVKRQTKMKRLLLTTIAAVVLVGCSSEPKRVSGAEFQECYRLGTSPMHIYKYIGEKDGKFYLRHKSMSLINKRKWNEKILYTEDSELNPTFLEQLRKQSKEFVE
;
A
#
# COMPACT_ATOMS: atom_id res chain seq x y z
N VAL A 1 -9.29 42.38 -52.15
CA VAL A 1 -8.91 41.19 -52.96
C VAL A 1 -9.69 40.01 -52.42
N ALA A 2 -10.59 39.47 -53.24
CA ALA A 2 -11.50 38.39 -52.90
C ALA A 2 -10.79 37.01 -52.99
N LEU A 3 -11.21 36.07 -52.16
CA LEU A 3 -10.84 34.65 -52.24
C LEU A 3 -11.51 33.96 -53.45
N PRO A 4 -10.92 32.86 -53.91
CA PRO A 4 -11.69 31.62 -53.96
C PRO A 4 -10.94 30.40 -53.37
N ALA A 5 -11.73 29.50 -52.77
CA ALA A 5 -11.39 28.11 -52.45
C ALA A 5 -11.53 27.21 -53.72
N PRO A 6 -11.51 25.85 -53.71
CA PRO A 6 -11.03 24.87 -52.72
C PRO A 6 -10.10 23.79 -53.36
N LEU A 7 -9.46 22.94 -52.56
CA LEU A 7 -8.96 21.63 -53.04
C LEU A 7 -9.50 20.49 -52.17
N VAL A 8 -10.00 19.50 -52.89
CA VAL A 8 -10.99 18.50 -52.51
C VAL A 8 -10.38 17.36 -51.71
N LYS A 9 -11.17 16.91 -50.73
CA LYS A 9 -11.10 15.66 -49.95
C LYS A 9 -10.45 14.47 -50.69
N ARG A 10 -9.54 13.79 -50.00
CA ARG A 10 -9.54 12.31 -49.97
C ARG A 10 -9.61 11.82 -48.53
N GLN A 11 -10.80 11.36 -48.18
CA GLN A 11 -11.08 10.55 -47.00
C GLN A 11 -10.68 9.11 -47.32
N THR A 12 -9.67 8.59 -46.64
CA THR A 12 -9.48 7.14 -46.50
C THR A 12 -9.83 6.75 -45.07
N LYS A 13 -11.06 6.26 -44.91
CA LYS A 13 -11.49 5.51 -43.72
C LYS A 13 -10.62 4.25 -43.61
N MET A 14 -9.81 4.16 -42.56
CA MET A 14 -9.46 2.86 -41.99
C MET A 14 -10.11 2.74 -40.62
N LYS A 15 -11.24 2.04 -40.61
CA LYS A 15 -11.79 1.40 -39.42
C LYS A 15 -10.87 0.22 -39.08
N ARG A 16 -10.22 0.25 -37.92
CA ARG A 16 -10.06 -0.93 -37.06
C ARG A 16 -9.40 -0.53 -35.74
N LEU A 17 -10.27 -0.24 -34.76
CA LEU A 17 -10.24 -0.88 -33.45
C LEU A 17 -8.84 -1.13 -32.85
N LEU A 18 -8.16 -0.08 -32.40
CA LEU A 18 -7.08 -0.20 -31.40
C LEU A 18 -7.71 -0.02 -30.01
N LEU A 19 -8.52 -1.02 -29.64
CA LEU A 19 -8.92 -1.26 -28.26
C LEU A 19 -7.87 -2.17 -27.63
N THR A 20 -7.61 -1.93 -26.35
CA THR A 20 -6.99 -2.83 -25.36
C THR A 20 -5.49 -3.07 -25.45
N THR A 21 -4.70 -2.20 -24.82
CA THR A 21 -3.63 -2.66 -23.90
C THR A 21 -3.30 -1.55 -22.88
N ILE A 22 -4.24 -1.27 -21.97
CA ILE A 22 -3.84 -0.67 -20.69
C ILE A 22 -3.16 -1.79 -19.93
N ALA A 23 -1.83 -1.77 -19.96
CA ALA A 23 -1.00 -2.68 -19.20
C ALA A 23 -1.45 -2.63 -17.74
N ALA A 24 -1.89 -3.76 -17.21
CA ALA A 24 -2.14 -3.93 -15.80
C ALA A 24 -0.78 -3.83 -15.09
N VAL A 25 -0.40 -2.62 -14.68
CA VAL A 25 0.73 -2.37 -13.79
C VAL A 25 0.27 -2.78 -12.38
N VAL A 26 0.11 -4.08 -12.18
CA VAL A 26 -0.12 -4.63 -10.84
C VAL A 26 1.25 -4.83 -10.20
N LEU A 27 1.69 -3.76 -9.55
CA LEU A 27 2.17 -3.78 -8.15
C LEU A 27 2.99 -5.00 -7.74
N VAL A 28 4.20 -5.16 -8.28
CA VAL A 28 5.26 -5.84 -7.53
C VAL A 28 6.15 -4.76 -6.95
N GLY A 29 5.60 -4.05 -5.96
CA GLY A 29 6.44 -3.21 -5.11
C GLY A 29 7.46 -4.13 -4.45
N CYS A 30 8.75 -3.96 -4.76
CA CYS A 30 9.84 -4.62 -4.06
C CYS A 30 9.74 -4.31 -2.56
N SER A 31 9.08 -5.20 -1.83
CA SER A 31 9.13 -5.25 -0.38
C SER A 31 9.30 -6.71 -0.04
N SER A 32 10.29 -6.98 0.81
CA SER A 32 10.45 -8.28 1.45
C SER A 32 9.09 -8.78 1.95
N GLU A 33 8.83 -10.08 1.79
CA GLU A 33 7.60 -10.71 2.29
C GLU A 33 7.29 -10.25 3.73
N PRO A 34 6.01 -10.00 4.07
CA PRO A 34 5.64 -9.67 5.43
C PRO A 34 6.19 -10.69 6.42
N LYS A 35 6.84 -10.22 7.48
CA LYS A 35 7.38 -11.08 8.53
C LYS A 35 6.26 -11.45 9.51
N ARG A 36 5.98 -12.74 9.67
CA ARG A 36 5.09 -13.22 10.74
C ARG A 36 5.71 -12.95 12.12
N VAL A 37 4.90 -12.48 13.05
CA VAL A 37 5.21 -12.34 14.48
C VAL A 37 4.08 -12.96 15.29
N SER A 38 4.32 -13.26 16.57
CA SER A 38 3.25 -13.74 17.46
C SER A 38 2.28 -12.62 17.79
N GLY A 39 1.06 -12.97 18.22
CA GLY A 39 0.08 -11.98 18.69
C GLY A 39 0.61 -11.08 19.83
N ALA A 40 1.38 -11.65 20.75
CA ALA A 40 2.01 -10.90 21.84
C ALA A 40 3.08 -9.91 21.35
N GLU A 41 3.96 -10.33 20.44
CA GLU A 41 4.96 -9.45 19.83
C GLU A 41 4.30 -8.34 19.02
N PHE A 42 3.23 -8.67 18.29
CA PHE A 42 2.44 -7.69 17.54
C PHE A 42 1.84 -6.62 18.46
N GLN A 43 1.19 -7.05 19.54
CA GLN A 43 0.55 -6.13 20.49
C GLN A 43 1.60 -5.23 21.18
N GLU A 44 2.77 -5.77 21.50
CA GLU A 44 3.87 -4.97 22.06
C GLU A 44 4.42 -3.96 21.05
N CYS A 45 4.66 -4.37 19.80
CA CYS A 45 5.09 -3.47 18.73
C CYS A 45 4.07 -2.35 18.48
N TYR A 46 2.78 -2.69 18.47
CA TYR A 46 1.69 -1.71 18.35
C TYR A 46 1.73 -0.70 19.49
N ARG A 47 1.88 -1.18 20.74
CA ARG A 47 1.93 -0.34 21.95
C ARG A 47 3.14 0.59 21.97
N LEU A 48 4.30 0.13 21.49
CA LEU A 48 5.52 0.95 21.39
C LEU A 48 5.34 2.13 20.42
N GLY A 49 4.52 1.98 19.38
CA GLY A 49 4.18 3.06 18.46
C GLY A 49 5.42 3.72 17.84
N THR A 50 5.62 5.01 18.12
CA THR A 50 6.74 5.80 17.58
C THR A 50 7.79 6.09 18.65
N SER A 51 9.03 5.78 18.33
CA SER A 51 10.24 6.11 19.09
C SER A 51 11.31 6.68 18.15
N PRO A 52 12.38 7.31 18.66
CA PRO A 52 13.43 7.89 17.82
C PRO A 52 14.11 6.90 16.86
N MET A 53 14.15 5.61 17.22
CA MET A 53 14.82 4.57 16.44
C MET A 53 13.85 3.63 15.71
N HIS A 54 12.59 3.57 16.14
CA HIS A 54 11.59 2.65 15.60
C HIS A 54 10.23 3.32 15.44
N ILE A 55 9.58 3.08 14.31
CA ILE A 55 8.22 3.51 14.05
C ILE A 55 7.40 2.27 13.72
N TYR A 56 6.41 1.97 14.54
CA TYR A 56 5.39 0.96 14.30
C TYR A 56 4.07 1.67 13.99
N LYS A 57 3.51 1.38 12.82
CA LYS A 57 2.22 1.94 12.40
C LYS A 57 1.30 0.82 11.95
N TYR A 58 0.10 0.76 12.51
CA TYR A 58 -0.95 -0.12 12.01
C TYR A 58 -1.40 0.33 10.62
N ILE A 59 -1.44 -0.61 9.68
CA ILE A 59 -1.75 -0.35 8.27
C ILE A 59 -2.96 -1.11 7.75
N GLY A 60 -3.61 -1.92 8.61
CA GLY A 60 -4.90 -2.53 8.30
C GLY A 60 -4.95 -4.04 8.52
N GLU A 61 -6.09 -4.59 8.13
CA GLU A 61 -6.46 -6.00 8.20
C GLU A 61 -6.75 -6.51 6.79
N LYS A 62 -6.33 -7.74 6.48
CA LYS A 62 -6.67 -8.43 5.23
C LYS A 62 -6.59 -9.95 5.43
N ASP A 63 -7.62 -10.66 4.99
CA ASP A 63 -7.70 -12.13 5.02
C ASP A 63 -7.41 -12.74 6.41
N GLY A 64 -8.01 -12.14 7.46
CA GLY A 64 -7.80 -12.57 8.86
C GLY A 64 -6.43 -12.23 9.44
N LYS A 65 -5.61 -11.46 8.71
CA LYS A 65 -4.28 -11.01 9.16
C LYS A 65 -4.27 -9.52 9.45
N PHE A 66 -3.54 -9.14 10.49
CA PHE A 66 -3.35 -7.76 10.91
C PHE A 66 -1.92 -7.34 10.63
N TYR A 67 -1.72 -6.12 10.13
CA TYR A 67 -0.43 -5.68 9.61
C TYR A 67 0.09 -4.42 10.30
N LEU A 68 1.39 -4.44 10.65
CA LEU A 68 2.15 -3.25 11.06
C LEU A 68 3.22 -2.94 10.01
N ARG A 69 3.35 -1.66 9.65
CA ARG A 69 4.56 -1.14 9.03
C ARG A 69 5.57 -0.85 10.13
N HIS A 70 6.75 -1.48 10.06
CA HIS A 70 7.88 -1.20 10.93
C HIS A 70 8.98 -0.48 10.16
N LYS A 71 9.30 0.75 10.59
CA LYS A 71 10.51 1.44 10.17
C LYS A 71 11.53 1.43 11.30
N SER A 72 12.78 1.14 10.98
CA SER A 72 13.89 1.23 11.93
C SER A 72 15.06 2.02 11.35
N MET A 73 15.67 2.87 12.18
CA MET A 73 16.84 3.61 11.76
C MET A 73 18.05 2.66 11.63
N SER A 74 18.83 2.78 10.56
CA SER A 74 20.02 1.95 10.37
C SER A 74 21.10 2.29 11.41
N LEU A 75 21.72 1.24 11.97
CA LEU A 75 22.82 1.38 12.93
C LEU A 75 24.10 1.92 12.27
N ILE A 76 24.32 1.61 10.98
CA ILE A 76 25.52 2.02 10.23
C ILE A 76 25.32 3.42 9.65
N ASN A 77 24.13 3.70 9.08
CA ASN A 77 23.81 5.00 8.53
C ASN A 77 22.55 5.56 9.19
N LYS A 78 22.71 6.39 10.23
CA LYS A 78 21.59 6.99 10.98
C LYS A 78 20.65 7.87 10.15
N ARG A 79 21.00 8.25 8.92
CA ARG A 79 20.08 8.97 8.00
C ARG A 79 19.19 8.02 7.19
N LYS A 80 19.52 6.72 7.14
CA LYS A 80 18.77 5.71 6.41
C LYS A 80 17.78 5.00 7.32
N TRP A 81 16.54 4.89 6.86
CA TRP A 81 15.50 4.06 7.47
C TRP A 81 15.36 2.76 6.69
N ASN A 82 15.25 1.64 7.40
CA ASN A 82 14.84 0.35 6.86
C ASN A 82 13.34 0.17 7.11
N GLU A 83 12.64 -0.46 6.19
CA GLU A 83 11.21 -0.74 6.31
C GLU A 83 10.96 -2.23 6.14
N LYS A 84 10.05 -2.78 6.94
CA LYS A 84 9.47 -4.11 6.76
C LYS A 84 8.01 -4.11 7.21
N ILE A 85 7.26 -5.08 6.71
CA ILE A 85 5.89 -5.32 7.17
C ILE A 85 5.92 -6.48 8.17
N LEU A 86 5.23 -6.32 9.29
CA LEU A 86 4.97 -7.38 10.27
C LEU A 86 3.52 -7.80 10.17
N TYR A 87 3.21 -9.07 10.39
CA TYR A 87 1.83 -9.54 10.48
C TYR A 87 1.60 -10.59 11.56
N THR A 88 0.36 -10.67 12.05
CA THR A 88 -0.16 -11.74 12.92
C THR A 88 -1.54 -12.15 12.43
N GLU A 89 -1.99 -13.35 12.81
CA GLU A 89 -3.35 -13.82 12.57
C GLU A 89 -4.32 -13.36 13.67
N ASP A 90 -5.60 -13.22 13.32
CA ASP A 90 -6.67 -12.84 14.23
C ASP A 90 -6.82 -13.79 15.42
N SER A 91 -6.63 -15.09 15.18
CA SER A 91 -6.67 -16.17 16.17
C SER A 91 -5.62 -16.01 17.28
N GLU A 92 -4.56 -15.26 17.04
CA GLU A 92 -3.49 -14.99 18.01
C GLU A 92 -3.75 -13.72 18.86
N LEU A 93 -4.80 -12.95 18.54
CA LEU A 93 -5.13 -11.69 19.20
C LEU A 93 -6.40 -11.82 20.02
N ASN A 94 -6.43 -11.14 21.18
CA ASN A 94 -7.64 -11.13 21.99
C ASN A 94 -8.75 -10.28 21.33
N PRO A 95 -10.04 -10.63 21.53
CA PRO A 95 -11.16 -9.92 20.89
C PRO A 95 -11.21 -8.42 21.15
N THR A 96 -10.88 -7.98 22.37
CA THR A 96 -10.86 -6.56 22.75
C THR A 96 -9.85 -5.78 21.91
N PHE A 97 -8.67 -6.34 21.71
CA PHE A 97 -7.61 -5.72 20.91
C PHE A 97 -7.96 -5.72 19.41
N LEU A 98 -8.59 -6.78 18.90
CA LEU A 98 -9.10 -6.81 17.53
C LEU A 98 -10.12 -5.70 17.26
N GLU A 99 -11.05 -5.47 18.19
CA GLU A 99 -12.02 -4.39 18.09
C GLU A 99 -11.33 -3.01 18.07
N GLN A 100 -10.32 -2.81 18.91
CA GLN A 100 -9.53 -1.58 18.93
C GLN A 100 -8.85 -1.30 17.58
N LEU A 101 -8.20 -2.31 16.99
CA LEU A 101 -7.54 -2.18 15.68
C LEU A 101 -8.56 -1.84 14.58
N ARG A 102 -9.74 -2.45 14.61
CA ARG A 102 -10.81 -2.20 13.64
C ARG A 102 -11.50 -0.85 13.79
N LYS A 103 -11.49 -0.26 15.00
CA LYS A 103 -11.92 1.14 15.20
C LYS A 103 -10.92 2.11 14.57
N GLN A 104 -9.63 1.89 14.84
CA GLN A 104 -8.55 2.70 14.27
C GLN A 104 -8.51 2.66 12.73
N SER A 105 -8.83 1.54 12.09
CA SER A 105 -8.87 1.49 10.62
C SER A 105 -10.01 2.31 10.00
N LYS A 106 -11.15 2.47 10.70
CA LYS A 106 -12.29 3.25 10.22
C LYS A 106 -12.02 4.76 10.27
N GLU A 107 -11.25 5.22 11.23
CA GLU A 107 -10.83 6.63 11.35
C GLU A 107 -9.93 7.11 10.20
N PHE A 108 -9.35 6.22 9.39
CA PHE A 108 -8.54 6.59 8.22
C PHE A 108 -9.36 6.76 6.92
N VAL A 109 -10.67 6.49 6.94
CA VAL A 109 -11.54 6.48 5.74
C VAL A 109 -12.54 7.66 5.73
N GLU A 110 -12.62 8.42 6.83
CA GLU A 110 -13.50 9.60 6.99
C GLU A 110 -12.67 10.90 6.96
#